data_AF-A0A3P7EIK3-F1
#
_entry.id   AF-A0A3P7EIK3-F1
#
_cell.length_a   1.000
_cell.length_b   1.000
_cell.length_c   1.000
_cell.angle_alpha   90.00
_cell.angle_beta   90.00
_cell.angle_gamma   90.00
#
_symmetry.space_group_name_H-M   'P 1'
#
loop_
_entity.id
_entity.type
_entity.pdbx_description
1 polymer ?
#
loop_
_entity_poly.entity_id
_entity_poly.type
_entity_poly.pdbx_seq_one_letter_code
_entity_poly.pdbx_strand_id
1 'polypeptide(L)'
;MSLILNMYRKTFWLAKAISEGKKVSGVEQVRELASGSTRIRDDTLGIIGLGRVGTAVAMRAKAFGFKICFFDPHLPEGVDRSLGIERCYNLDDILFKSDCITLHCPLTDETRHMINDMTIKQMRPGAFIVNTSRGGLIQESALGESLKSGHIKAAALDVHEHEPFDPLAMGNVLHHLLRWFFGF
;
A
#
# COMPACT_ATOMS: atom_id res chain seq x y z
N MET A 1 -0.04 -2.66 -9.09
CA MET A 1 0.19 -1.34 -9.73
C MET A 1 -1.04 -0.43 -9.70
N SER A 2 -2.22 -0.85 -10.20
CA SER A 2 -3.42 0.02 -10.18
C SER A 2 -3.72 0.61 -8.80
N LEU A 3 -3.73 -0.23 -7.75
CA LEU A 3 -3.94 0.22 -6.37
C LEU A 3 -2.89 1.25 -5.90
N ILE A 4 -1.60 0.99 -6.17
CA ILE A 4 -0.50 1.92 -5.87
C ILE A 4 -0.74 3.28 -6.54
N LEU A 5 -1.02 3.28 -7.84
CA LEU A 5 -1.25 4.52 -8.59
C LEU A 5 -2.50 5.26 -8.09
N ASN A 6 -3.56 4.54 -7.70
CA ASN A 6 -4.75 5.16 -7.13
C ASN A 6 -4.43 5.90 -5.83
N MET A 7 -3.57 5.37 -4.96
CA MET A 7 -3.16 6.06 -3.73
C MET A 7 -2.39 7.36 -4.02
N TYR A 8 -1.42 7.31 -4.94
CA TYR A 8 -0.60 8.47 -5.31
C TYR A 8 -1.36 9.55 -6.09
N ARG A 9 -2.29 9.15 -6.96
CA ARG A 9 -3.01 10.04 -7.88
C ARG A 9 -4.43 10.38 -7.45
N LYS A 10 -4.89 9.76 -6.36
CA LYS A 10 -6.25 9.83 -5.83
C LYS A 10 -7.37 9.54 -6.84
N THR A 11 -7.08 8.82 -7.94
CA THR A 11 -8.01 8.69 -9.09
C THR A 11 -9.37 8.12 -8.70
N PHE A 12 -9.42 7.10 -7.84
CA PHE A 12 -10.69 6.56 -7.33
C PHE A 12 -11.47 7.59 -6.52
N TRP A 13 -10.85 8.28 -5.55
CA TRP A 13 -11.57 9.25 -4.73
C TRP A 13 -12.05 10.45 -5.55
N LEU A 14 -11.28 10.89 -6.54
CA LEU A 14 -11.68 11.93 -7.48
C LEU A 14 -12.91 11.49 -8.29
N ALA A 15 -12.88 10.28 -8.84
CA ALA A 15 -14.01 9.73 -9.60
C ALA A 15 -15.25 9.56 -8.71
N LYS A 16 -15.07 9.03 -7.49
CA LYS A 16 -16.14 8.87 -6.50
C LYS A 16 -16.79 10.22 -6.15
N ALA A 17 -15.99 11.24 -5.85
CA ALA A 17 -16.52 12.57 -5.53
C ALA A 17 -17.34 13.18 -6.68
N ILE A 18 -16.89 13.01 -7.92
CA ILE A 18 -17.64 13.47 -9.10
C ILE A 18 -18.95 12.67 -9.24
N SER A 19 -18.92 11.35 -9.05
CA SER A 19 -20.11 10.51 -9.10
C SER A 19 -21.13 10.83 -8.00
N GLU A 20 -20.68 11.31 -6.85
CA GLU A 20 -21.50 11.80 -5.73
C GLU A 20 -22.00 13.24 -5.94
N GLY A 21 -21.78 13.82 -7.13
CA GLY A 21 -22.32 15.12 -7.53
C GLY A 21 -21.44 16.31 -7.14
N LYS A 22 -20.20 16.11 -6.69
CA LYS A 22 -19.27 17.20 -6.43
C LYS A 22 -18.97 17.93 -7.75
N LYS A 23 -19.43 19.17 -7.86
CA LYS A 23 -19.12 20.05 -8.99
C LYS A 23 -17.75 20.67 -8.79
N VAL A 24 -16.94 20.64 -9.85
CA VAL A 24 -15.61 21.24 -9.89
C VAL A 24 -15.59 22.26 -11.04
N SER A 25 -15.56 23.54 -10.71
CA SER A 25 -15.70 24.66 -11.64
C SER A 25 -14.44 25.53 -11.74
N GLY A 26 -13.36 25.21 -11.02
CA GLY A 26 -12.13 26.01 -11.06
C GLY A 26 -10.90 25.27 -10.52
N VAL A 27 -9.72 25.81 -10.81
CA VAL A 27 -8.42 25.22 -10.44
C VAL A 27 -8.28 25.01 -8.93
N GLU A 28 -8.81 25.93 -8.12
CA GLU A 28 -8.70 25.82 -6.65
C GLU A 28 -9.50 24.63 -6.10
N GLN A 29 -10.71 24.41 -6.62
CA GLN A 29 -11.52 23.24 -6.25
C GLN A 29 -10.87 21.93 -6.72
N VAL A 30 -10.19 21.95 -7.88
CA VAL A 30 -9.40 20.79 -8.33
C VAL A 30 -8.26 20.51 -7.34
N ARG A 31 -7.52 21.55 -6.92
CA ARG A 31 -6.41 21.42 -5.94
C ARG A 31 -6.91 20.90 -4.59
N GLU A 32 -8.01 21.44 -4.10
CA GLU A 32 -8.64 21.00 -2.85
C GLU A 32 -9.06 19.53 -2.94
N LEU A 33 -9.78 19.14 -4.00
CA LEU A 33 -10.26 17.78 -4.18
C LEU A 33 -9.10 16.77 -4.36
N ALA A 34 -8.07 17.17 -5.12
CA ALA A 34 -6.86 16.39 -5.35
C ALA A 34 -5.83 16.51 -4.21
N SER A 35 -6.13 17.26 -3.14
CA SER A 35 -5.23 17.43 -2.00
C SER A 35 -4.81 16.07 -1.44
N GLY A 36 -3.50 15.92 -1.20
CA GLY A 36 -2.89 14.65 -0.81
C GLY A 36 -2.38 13.80 -1.98
N SER A 37 -2.64 14.15 -3.23
CA SER A 37 -1.94 13.52 -4.37
C SER A 37 -0.45 13.85 -4.30
N THR A 38 0.41 12.87 -4.55
CA THR A 38 1.86 13.01 -4.44
C THR A 38 2.57 12.71 -5.75
N ARG A 39 3.79 13.23 -5.87
CA ARG A 39 4.71 12.86 -6.95
C ARG A 39 5.23 11.44 -6.66
N ILE A 40 5.34 10.61 -7.70
CA ILE A 40 5.83 9.23 -7.59
C ILE A 40 7.35 9.15 -7.72
N ARG A 41 7.94 9.98 -8.57
CA ARG A 41 9.38 9.92 -8.85
C ARG A 41 10.19 10.12 -7.57
N ASP A 42 11.17 9.25 -7.38
CA ASP A 42 12.11 9.18 -6.25
C ASP A 42 11.56 8.65 -4.92
N ASP A 43 10.25 8.39 -4.81
CA ASP A 43 9.68 7.66 -3.68
C ASP A 43 10.18 6.22 -3.65
N THR A 44 10.28 5.65 -2.46
CA THR A 44 10.69 4.27 -2.24
C THR A 44 9.48 3.34 -2.15
N LEU A 45 9.37 2.39 -3.06
CA LEU A 45 8.43 1.28 -3.00
C LEU A 45 9.11 0.06 -2.38
N GLY A 46 8.68 -0.30 -1.17
CA GLY A 46 9.09 -1.51 -0.48
C GLY A 46 8.19 -2.70 -0.81
N ILE A 47 8.80 -3.77 -1.32
CA ILE A 47 8.13 -5.01 -1.69
C ILE A 47 8.44 -6.09 -0.65
N ILE A 48 7.44 -6.54 0.10
CA ILE A 48 7.58 -7.66 1.04
C ILE A 48 7.18 -8.95 0.32
N GLY A 49 8.13 -9.83 0.08
CA GLY A 49 7.99 -11.02 -0.76
C GLY A 49 8.28 -10.72 -2.24
N LEU A 50 9.43 -11.15 -2.74
CA LEU A 50 9.88 -10.91 -4.11
C LEU A 50 9.73 -12.17 -4.99
N GLY A 51 8.58 -12.81 -4.90
CA GLY A 51 8.20 -13.91 -5.79
C GLY A 51 7.82 -13.44 -7.21
N ARG A 52 6.99 -14.24 -7.90
CA ARG A 52 6.51 -13.92 -9.27
C ARG A 52 5.79 -12.56 -9.35
N VAL A 53 4.86 -12.32 -8.42
CA VAL A 53 4.07 -11.07 -8.39
C VAL A 53 4.93 -9.89 -7.95
N GLY A 54 5.69 -10.03 -6.85
CA GLY A 54 6.60 -8.98 -6.37
C GLY A 54 7.60 -8.52 -7.43
N THR A 55 8.22 -9.45 -8.15
CA THR A 55 9.13 -9.14 -9.27
C THR A 55 8.40 -8.40 -10.40
N ALA A 56 7.21 -8.87 -10.78
CA ALA A 56 6.39 -8.22 -11.82
C ALA A 56 5.97 -6.78 -11.43
N VAL A 57 5.72 -6.53 -10.14
CA VAL A 57 5.43 -5.20 -9.59
C VAL A 57 6.69 -4.34 -9.61
N ALA A 58 7.84 -4.84 -9.15
CA ALA A 58 9.12 -4.13 -9.16
C ALA A 58 9.46 -3.59 -10.55
N MET A 59 9.38 -4.45 -11.58
CA MET A 59 9.71 -4.08 -12.96
C MET A 59 8.78 -2.98 -13.52
N ARG A 60 7.49 -3.03 -13.17
CA ARG A 60 6.52 -2.00 -13.60
C ARG A 60 6.72 -0.69 -12.83
N ALA A 61 6.96 -0.77 -11.53
CA ALA A 61 7.14 0.40 -10.67
C ALA A 61 8.37 1.23 -11.06
N LYS A 62 9.46 0.60 -11.51
CA LYS A 62 10.64 1.30 -12.04
C LYS A 62 10.31 2.28 -13.16
N ALA A 63 9.39 1.93 -14.06
CA ALA A 63 9.00 2.80 -15.17
C ALA A 63 8.32 4.10 -14.70
N PHE A 64 7.77 4.13 -13.48
CA PHE A 64 7.20 5.33 -12.87
C PHE A 64 8.23 6.18 -12.10
N GLY A 65 9.47 5.70 -11.97
CA GLY A 65 10.55 6.37 -11.25
C GLY A 65 10.61 6.08 -9.76
N PHE A 66 9.99 4.99 -9.29
CA PHE A 66 10.18 4.52 -7.91
C PHE A 66 11.61 4.00 -7.69
N LYS A 67 12.17 4.28 -6.52
CA LYS A 67 13.27 3.49 -5.95
C LYS A 67 12.68 2.21 -5.40
N ILE A 68 13.23 1.06 -5.78
CA ILE A 68 12.67 -0.23 -5.36
C ILE A 68 13.59 -0.87 -4.34
N CYS A 69 13.03 -1.22 -3.18
CA CYS A 69 13.64 -2.12 -2.22
C CYS A 69 12.73 -3.32 -1.97
N PHE A 70 13.30 -4.45 -1.53
CA PHE A 70 12.52 -5.63 -1.19
C PHE A 70 13.05 -6.34 0.05
N PHE A 71 12.15 -7.06 0.72
CA PHE A 71 12.47 -7.97 1.82
C PHE A 71 11.90 -9.34 1.48
N ASP A 72 12.79 -10.32 1.34
CA ASP A 72 12.44 -11.73 1.17
C ASP A 72 13.54 -12.61 1.79
N PRO A 73 13.28 -13.25 2.95
CA PRO A 73 14.29 -14.04 3.64
C PRO A 73 14.58 -15.38 2.94
N HIS A 74 13.74 -15.82 2.01
CA HIS A 74 13.85 -17.14 1.38
C HIS A 74 14.55 -17.11 0.03
N LEU A 75 14.86 -15.93 -0.51
CA LEU A 75 15.56 -15.81 -1.79
C LEU A 75 17.09 -15.91 -1.63
N PRO A 76 17.78 -16.55 -2.59
CA PRO A 76 19.24 -16.58 -2.60
C PRO A 76 19.82 -15.17 -2.79
N GLU A 77 21.09 -15.00 -2.45
CA GLU A 77 21.82 -13.77 -2.74
C GLU A 77 21.97 -13.54 -4.26
N GLY A 78 22.05 -12.27 -4.67
CA GLY A 78 22.29 -11.88 -6.07
C GLY A 78 21.05 -11.59 -6.91
N VAL A 79 19.85 -11.94 -6.43
CA VAL A 79 18.58 -11.58 -7.09
C VAL A 79 18.45 -10.05 -7.22
N ASP A 80 18.84 -9.33 -6.18
CA ASP A 80 18.93 -7.87 -6.10
C ASP A 80 19.79 -7.27 -7.22
N ARG A 81 20.97 -7.85 -7.47
CA ARG A 81 21.89 -7.43 -8.53
C ARG A 81 21.31 -7.70 -9.91
N SER A 82 20.71 -8.87 -10.11
CA SER A 82 20.12 -9.26 -11.40
C SER A 82 18.97 -8.34 -11.82
N LEU A 83 18.19 -7.88 -10.84
CA LEU A 83 17.05 -7.00 -11.08
C LEU A 83 17.41 -5.51 -10.95
N GLY A 84 18.57 -5.17 -10.40
CA GLY A 84 19.00 -3.80 -10.10
C GLY A 84 18.09 -3.11 -9.08
N ILE A 85 17.76 -3.79 -7.99
CA ILE A 85 16.91 -3.28 -6.89
C ILE A 85 17.61 -3.50 -5.55
N GLU A 86 17.24 -2.73 -4.53
CA GLU A 86 17.87 -2.83 -3.20
C GLU A 86 17.28 -3.98 -2.38
N ARG A 87 18.12 -4.77 -1.71
CA ARG A 87 17.68 -5.79 -0.74
C ARG A 87 17.74 -5.26 0.68
N CYS A 88 16.62 -5.32 1.39
CA CYS A 88 16.54 -5.19 2.84
C CYS A 88 16.62 -6.59 3.48
N TYR A 89 17.38 -6.72 4.55
CA TYR A 89 17.62 -8.01 5.22
C TYR A 89 16.69 -8.28 6.41
N ASN A 90 15.95 -7.27 6.85
CA ASN A 90 14.98 -7.39 7.93
C ASN A 90 13.74 -6.54 7.62
N LEU A 91 12.65 -6.84 8.33
CA LEU A 91 11.37 -6.15 8.16
C LEU A 91 11.47 -4.67 8.54
N ASP A 92 12.15 -4.35 9.64
CA ASP A 92 12.29 -2.98 10.14
C ASP A 92 12.94 -2.05 9.11
N ASP A 93 13.99 -2.50 8.41
CA ASP A 93 14.73 -1.73 7.41
C ASP A 93 13.83 -1.35 6.22
N ILE A 94 13.05 -2.30 5.72
CA ILE A 94 12.14 -2.01 4.61
C ILE A 94 10.99 -1.09 5.04
N LEU A 95 10.43 -1.27 6.24
CA LEU A 95 9.35 -0.43 6.75
C LEU A 95 9.82 1.02 6.94
N PHE A 96 11.02 1.21 7.48
CA PHE A 96 11.61 2.53 7.71
C PHE A 96 11.99 3.26 6.41
N LYS A 97 12.45 2.52 5.39
CA LYS A 97 12.90 3.11 4.10
C LYS A 97 11.77 3.46 3.13
N SER A 98 10.61 2.83 3.27
CA SER A 98 9.57 2.84 2.23
C SER A 98 8.52 3.94 2.44
N ASP A 99 8.23 4.68 1.37
CA ASP A 99 7.09 5.61 1.32
C ASP A 99 5.79 4.87 0.98
N CYS A 100 5.90 3.74 0.28
CA CYS A 100 4.81 2.81 0.00
C CYS A 100 5.28 1.37 0.24
N ILE A 101 4.52 0.61 1.03
CA ILE A 101 4.72 -0.84 1.23
C ILE A 101 3.69 -1.61 0.42
N THR A 102 4.11 -2.69 -0.25
CA THR A 102 3.22 -3.63 -0.93
C THR A 102 3.54 -5.07 -0.55
N LEU A 103 2.51 -5.81 -0.14
CA LEU A 103 2.62 -7.18 0.35
C LEU A 103 2.39 -8.20 -0.78
N HIS A 104 3.38 -9.07 -0.99
CA HIS A 104 3.44 -10.12 -2.00
C HIS A 104 3.98 -11.47 -1.45
N CYS A 105 4.02 -11.63 -0.12
CA CYS A 105 4.44 -12.84 0.58
C CYS A 105 3.26 -13.77 0.89
N PRO A 106 3.49 -15.09 1.07
CA PRO A 106 2.47 -16.01 1.54
C PRO A 106 2.12 -15.76 3.01
N LEU A 107 0.89 -16.12 3.40
CA LEU A 107 0.49 -16.21 4.80
C LEU A 107 0.99 -17.53 5.38
N THR A 108 1.85 -17.42 6.40
CA THR A 108 2.38 -18.52 7.21
C THR A 108 2.20 -18.15 8.69
N ASP A 109 2.56 -19.05 9.60
CA ASP A 109 2.55 -18.71 11.04
C ASP A 109 3.55 -17.59 11.38
N GLU A 110 4.65 -17.50 10.65
CA GLU A 110 5.68 -16.45 10.83
C GLU A 110 5.25 -15.09 10.26
N THR A 111 4.45 -15.07 9.17
CA THR A 111 4.00 -13.82 8.53
C THR A 111 2.63 -13.35 8.98
N ARG A 112 1.95 -14.11 9.84
CA ARG A 112 0.64 -13.74 10.39
C ARG A 112 0.76 -12.46 11.20
N HIS A 113 -0.04 -11.46 10.85
CA HIS A 113 -0.02 -10.11 11.42
C HIS A 113 1.39 -9.51 11.44
N MET A 114 2.20 -9.80 10.42
CA MET A 114 3.52 -9.18 10.27
C MET A 114 3.43 -7.66 10.16
N ILE A 115 2.29 -7.13 9.70
CA ILE A 115 1.93 -5.72 9.84
C ILE A 115 0.94 -5.59 11.00
N ASN A 116 1.45 -5.24 12.18
CA ASN A 116 0.71 -5.01 13.42
C ASN A 116 1.01 -3.62 13.99
N ASP A 117 0.48 -3.30 15.17
CA ASP A 117 0.69 -2.01 15.84
C ASP A 117 2.18 -1.64 16.00
N MET A 118 3.04 -2.60 16.33
CA MET A 118 4.48 -2.36 16.52
C MET A 118 5.18 -2.06 15.21
N THR A 119 4.95 -2.86 14.18
CA THR A 119 5.59 -2.69 12.87
C THR A 119 5.04 -1.48 12.13
N ILE A 120 3.77 -1.13 12.31
CA ILE A 120 3.20 0.10 11.75
C ILE A 120 3.95 1.31 12.29
N LYS A 121 4.31 1.36 13.58
CA LYS A 121 5.10 2.46 14.16
C LYS A 121 6.49 2.61 13.56
N GLN A 122 7.04 1.56 12.95
CA GLN A 122 8.33 1.58 12.25
C GLN A 122 8.20 2.13 10.82
N MET A 123 6.98 2.21 10.27
CA MET A 123 6.74 2.80 8.96
C MET A 123 6.95 4.32 8.98
N ARG A 124 7.23 4.89 7.82
CA ARG A 124 7.32 6.35 7.69
C ARG A 124 5.97 7.01 8.00
N PRO A 125 5.95 8.14 8.73
CA PRO A 125 4.74 8.93 8.87
C PRO A 125 4.20 9.35 7.49
N GLY A 126 2.93 9.05 7.24
CA GLY A 126 2.27 9.32 5.96
C GLY A 126 2.55 8.28 4.87
N ALA A 127 3.09 7.10 5.22
CA ALA A 127 3.31 6.01 4.28
C ALA A 127 1.99 5.45 3.72
N PHE A 128 2.11 4.79 2.57
CA PHE A 128 1.05 4.01 1.95
C PHE A 128 1.23 2.52 2.17
N ILE A 129 0.13 1.77 2.20
CA ILE A 129 0.17 0.31 2.27
C ILE A 129 -0.78 -0.35 1.27
N VAL A 130 -0.31 -1.39 0.59
CA VAL A 130 -1.08 -2.21 -0.35
C VAL A 130 -1.03 -3.67 0.04
N ASN A 131 -2.19 -4.31 0.10
CA ASN A 131 -2.29 -5.76 0.27
C ASN A 131 -3.12 -6.40 -0.85
N THR A 132 -2.45 -7.25 -1.63
CA THR A 132 -3.05 -8.10 -2.67
C THR A 132 -2.67 -9.56 -2.48
N SER A 133 -2.21 -9.91 -1.27
CA SER A 133 -1.73 -11.25 -0.94
C SER A 133 -2.77 -12.00 -0.12
N ARG A 134 -2.75 -11.84 1.21
CA ARG A 134 -3.71 -12.47 2.13
C ARG A 134 -4.04 -11.49 3.24
N GLY A 135 -5.30 -11.46 3.68
CA GLY A 135 -5.77 -10.52 4.70
C GLY A 135 -5.01 -10.62 6.02
N GLY A 136 -4.81 -11.85 6.52
CA GLY A 136 -4.12 -12.14 7.78
C GLY A 136 -2.63 -11.76 7.86
N LEU A 137 -2.06 -11.12 6.83
CA LEU A 137 -0.74 -10.48 6.92
C LEU A 137 -0.79 -9.15 7.68
N ILE A 138 -1.95 -8.49 7.69
CA ILE A 138 -2.17 -7.21 8.36
C ILE A 138 -3.16 -7.43 9.50
N GLN A 139 -2.82 -6.95 10.69
CA GLN A 139 -3.76 -6.80 11.78
C GLN A 139 -4.70 -5.63 11.48
N GLU A 140 -5.95 -5.91 11.11
CA GLU A 140 -6.90 -4.89 10.63
C GLU A 140 -7.20 -3.81 11.67
N SER A 141 -7.22 -4.15 12.96
CA SER A 141 -7.42 -3.16 14.03
C SER A 141 -6.30 -2.12 14.07
N ALA A 142 -5.04 -2.57 13.96
CA ALA A 142 -3.88 -1.69 13.95
C ALA A 142 -3.83 -0.82 12.70
N LEU A 143 -4.22 -1.38 11.55
CA LEU A 143 -4.38 -0.60 10.32
C LEU A 143 -5.49 0.45 10.47
N GLY A 144 -6.64 0.08 11.04
CA GLY A 144 -7.76 1.01 11.27
C GLY A 144 -7.38 2.18 12.18
N GLU A 145 -6.64 1.94 13.26
CA GLU A 145 -6.16 2.97 14.17
C GLU A 145 -5.11 3.89 13.52
N SER A 146 -4.17 3.33 12.77
CA SER A 146 -3.12 4.10 12.10
C SER A 146 -3.62 4.97 10.95
N LEU A 147 -4.70 4.56 10.27
CA LEU A 147 -5.40 5.40 9.30
C LEU A 147 -6.16 6.53 9.98
N LYS A 148 -6.82 6.27 11.13
CA LYS A 148 -7.51 7.31 11.92
C LYS A 148 -6.54 8.35 12.47
N SER A 149 -5.35 7.93 12.94
CA SER A 149 -4.32 8.83 13.46
C SER A 149 -3.56 9.59 12.36
N GLY A 150 -3.70 9.16 11.10
CA GLY A 150 -2.96 9.73 9.96
C GLY A 150 -1.51 9.26 9.86
N HIS A 151 -1.08 8.30 10.69
CA HIS A 151 0.24 7.69 10.57
C HIS A 151 0.39 6.95 9.24
N ILE A 152 -0.63 6.19 8.85
CA ILE A 152 -0.78 5.68 7.49
C ILE A 152 -1.69 6.63 6.72
N LYS A 153 -1.21 7.11 5.58
CA LYS A 153 -1.94 8.11 4.79
C LYS A 153 -3.14 7.52 4.05
N ALA A 154 -2.94 6.35 3.46
CA ALA A 154 -3.98 5.57 2.82
C ALA A 154 -3.57 4.10 2.70
N ALA A 155 -4.57 3.23 2.62
CA ALA A 155 -4.39 1.81 2.39
C ALA A 155 -5.27 1.34 1.23
N ALA A 156 -4.74 0.40 0.44
CA ALA A 156 -5.48 -0.25 -0.64
C ALA A 156 -5.45 -1.76 -0.46
N LEU A 157 -6.61 -2.34 -0.17
CA LEU A 157 -6.76 -3.75 0.19
C LEU A 157 -7.65 -4.45 -0.84
N ASP A 158 -7.17 -5.59 -1.34
CA ASP A 158 -7.93 -6.53 -2.18
C ASP A 158 -8.37 -7.77 -1.38
N VAL A 159 -7.80 -7.96 -0.19
CA VAL A 159 -7.98 -9.11 0.70
C VAL A 159 -8.14 -8.63 2.14
N HIS A 160 -8.90 -9.39 2.93
CA HIS A 160 -9.29 -9.02 4.30
C HIS A 160 -9.14 -10.21 5.27
N GLU A 161 -8.99 -9.94 6.57
CA GLU A 161 -8.92 -11.01 7.59
C GLU A 161 -10.19 -11.88 7.57
N HIS A 162 -11.35 -11.23 7.37
CA HIS A 162 -12.64 -11.86 7.26
C HIS A 162 -13.25 -11.55 5.89
N GLU A 163 -13.50 -12.59 5.10
CA GLU A 163 -14.14 -12.48 3.79
C GLU A 163 -15.46 -13.26 3.77
N PRO A 164 -16.57 -12.68 3.25
CA PRO A 164 -16.64 -11.40 2.55
C PRO A 164 -16.48 -10.18 3.48
N PHE A 165 -15.85 -9.13 2.96
CA PHE A 165 -15.60 -7.92 3.74
C PHE A 165 -16.90 -7.21 4.11
N ASP A 166 -17.10 -7.01 5.41
CA ASP A 166 -18.18 -6.21 5.98
C ASP A 166 -17.71 -4.76 6.23
N PRO A 167 -18.24 -3.75 5.49
CA PRO A 167 -17.93 -2.34 5.72
C PRO A 167 -18.17 -1.86 7.15
N LEU A 168 -19.10 -2.49 7.88
CA LEU A 168 -19.43 -2.11 9.26
C LEU A 168 -18.34 -2.55 10.23
N ALA A 169 -17.54 -3.57 9.91
CA ALA A 169 -16.51 -4.12 10.79
C ALA A 169 -15.32 -3.17 11.01
N MET A 170 -14.94 -2.37 10.02
CA MET A 170 -13.81 -1.42 10.12
C MET A 170 -14.18 -0.03 10.67
N GLY A 171 -15.44 0.21 11.04
CA GLY A 171 -15.92 1.52 11.47
C GLY A 171 -15.74 2.61 10.41
N ASN A 172 -15.70 3.88 10.84
CA ASN A 172 -15.73 5.06 9.95
C ASN A 172 -14.45 5.33 9.13
N VAL A 173 -13.56 4.35 8.94
CA VAL A 173 -12.25 4.52 8.26
C VAL A 173 -12.36 4.52 6.73
N LEU A 174 -13.57 4.33 6.18
CA LEU A 174 -13.85 4.20 4.75
C LEU A 174 -13.31 5.34 3.87
N HIS A 175 -13.03 6.53 4.40
CA HIS A 175 -12.48 7.64 3.62
C HIS A 175 -11.00 7.43 3.22
N HIS A 176 -10.23 6.71 4.03
CA HIS A 176 -8.78 6.49 3.81
C HIS A 176 -8.47 5.14 3.14
N LEU A 177 -9.49 4.29 3.00
CA LEU A 177 -9.39 2.96 2.42
C LEU A 177 -9.88 2.96 0.98
N LEU A 178 -9.00 2.59 0.05
CA LEU A 178 -9.39 2.19 -1.29
C LEU A 178 -9.83 0.74 -1.28
N ARG A 179 -11.09 0.52 -1.64
CA ARG A 179 -11.67 -0.80 -1.83
C ARG A 179 -11.78 -1.07 -3.33
N TRP A 180 -11.25 -2.20 -3.77
CA TRP A 180 -11.58 -2.75 -5.07
C TRP A 180 -12.38 -4.03 -4.86
N PHE A 181 -13.62 -4.02 -5.32
CA PHE A 181 -14.37 -5.24 -5.50
C PHE A 181 -14.35 -5.60 -6.96
N PHE A 182 -13.81 -6.75 -7.29
CA PHE A 182 -14.16 -7.41 -8.54
C PHE A 182 -15.57 -7.98 -8.38
N GLY A 183 -16.55 -7.24 -8.89
CA GLY A 183 -17.84 -7.79 -9.27
C GLY A 183 -17.71 -8.42 -10.66
N PHE A 184 -17.46 -9.73 -10.68
CA PHE A 184 -17.90 -10.67 -11.70
C PHE A 184 -18.44 -11.91 -10.98
#